data_AF-A0A340WRU4-F1
#
_entry.id   AF-A0A340WRU4-F1
#
_cell.length_a   1.000
_cell.length_b   1.000
_cell.length_c   1.000
_cell.angle_alpha   90.00
_cell.angle_beta   90.00
_cell.angle_gamma   90.00
#
_symmetry.space_group_name_H-M   'P 1'
#
loop_
_entity.id
_entity.type
_entity.pdbx_description
1 polymer ?
#
loop_
_entity_poly.entity_id
_entity_poly.type
_entity_poly.pdbx_seq_one_letter_code
_entity_poly.pdbx_strand_id
1 'polypeptide(L)'
;IITPSDEFQFWIEQAHRGSKQISKERASYFKELFETIAREFYNLDGLSLLEVVDLVETTRDVVDDVWRQTEHDHYPESRMLHLLDIIGGSFGRFVQKKLGTLNLWEDPYYLVKENMKAGISICEQWVIACSHLTGQVWQRYVPHLWKNEKYFPETLDKLGKRLEEVLALRTIREKLLYFSPASDEKIICLTRVFEPFTGLNPVQYNPYTEPLWKAAVSQYEKIIMPVEQKIAGKLKNYISEIQDSPQQLLQAFLKYKELVKRPTVSKELMLERETLLARLMDSVKDFRLDFENRCRGIPGDASGPLSGKNLSEVVNNIVWVRQLEMK
;
A
#
# COMPACT_ATOMS: atom_id res chain seq x y z
N ILE A 1 11.63 -27.78 -8.21
CA ILE A 1 11.18 -26.91 -7.12
C ILE A 1 10.41 -25.76 -7.76
N ILE A 2 9.09 -25.76 -7.63
CA ILE A 2 8.18 -24.77 -8.24
C ILE A 2 7.34 -24.04 -7.18
N THR A 3 7.33 -24.53 -5.94
CA THR A 3 6.70 -23.89 -4.79
C THR A 3 7.67 -23.76 -3.60
N PRO A 4 7.44 -22.84 -2.65
CA PRO A 4 8.21 -22.77 -1.40
C PRO A 4 8.19 -24.08 -0.63
N SER A 5 7.05 -24.77 -0.60
CA SER A 5 6.91 -26.09 0.00
C SER A 5 7.87 -27.13 -0.59
N ASP A 6 8.12 -27.10 -1.91
CA ASP A 6 9.11 -27.97 -2.55
C ASP A 6 10.53 -27.66 -2.08
N GLU A 7 10.84 -26.38 -1.81
CA GLU A 7 12.15 -25.95 -1.32
C GLU A 7 12.38 -26.45 0.10
N PHE A 8 11.37 -26.31 0.96
CA PHE A 8 11.43 -26.80 2.34
C PHE A 8 11.58 -28.32 2.37
N GLN A 9 10.81 -29.02 1.54
CA GLN A 9 10.90 -30.47 1.40
C GLN A 9 12.26 -30.93 0.88
N PHE A 10 12.87 -30.18 -0.04
CA PHE A 10 14.23 -30.48 -0.50
C PHE A 10 15.24 -30.46 0.66
N TRP A 11 15.20 -29.46 1.53
CA TRP A 11 16.13 -29.37 2.67
C TRP A 11 15.87 -30.46 3.71
N ILE A 12 14.60 -30.80 3.95
CA ILE A 12 14.23 -31.97 4.75
C ILE A 12 14.86 -33.24 4.17
N GLU A 13 14.71 -33.50 2.88
CA GLU A 13 15.26 -34.71 2.25
C GLU A 13 16.79 -34.75 2.26
N GLN A 14 17.45 -33.62 2.03
CA GLN A 14 18.92 -33.53 2.07
C GLN A 14 19.47 -33.76 3.48
N ALA A 15 18.77 -33.31 4.53
CA ALA A 15 19.15 -33.58 5.91
C ALA A 15 19.15 -35.09 6.22
N HIS A 16 18.17 -35.83 5.68
CA HIS A 16 18.06 -37.27 5.91
C HIS A 16 19.00 -38.10 5.01
N ARG A 17 19.08 -37.76 3.72
CA ARG A 17 19.71 -38.58 2.66
C ARG A 17 21.11 -38.11 2.23
N GLY A 18 21.62 -37.00 2.79
CA GLY A 18 22.93 -36.46 2.43
C GLY A 18 24.05 -37.50 2.58
N SER A 19 24.94 -37.60 1.60
CA SER A 19 26.02 -38.60 1.62
C SER A 19 27.17 -38.26 2.58
N LYS A 20 27.35 -36.97 2.88
CA LYS A 20 28.41 -36.46 3.78
C LYS A 20 27.78 -35.79 5.00
N GLN A 21 28.38 -36.00 6.18
CA GLN A 21 27.91 -35.46 7.45
C GLN A 21 27.76 -33.93 7.43
N ILE A 22 28.77 -33.21 6.92
CA ILE A 22 28.76 -31.74 6.76
C ILE A 22 27.57 -31.27 5.90
N SER A 23 27.22 -32.03 4.87
CA SER A 23 26.07 -31.70 4.01
C SER A 23 24.74 -31.93 4.71
N LYS A 24 24.66 -32.91 5.64
CA LYS A 24 23.46 -33.15 6.44
C LYS A 24 23.26 -32.06 7.49
N GLU A 25 24.34 -31.64 8.14
CA GLU A 25 24.32 -30.56 9.14
C GLU A 25 23.86 -29.25 8.49
N ARG A 26 24.47 -28.87 7.36
CA ARG A 26 24.04 -27.70 6.57
C ARG A 26 22.56 -27.77 6.14
N ALA A 27 22.11 -28.93 5.68
CA ALA A 27 20.72 -29.10 5.28
C ALA A 27 19.75 -29.05 6.47
N SER A 28 20.17 -29.56 7.63
CA SER A 28 19.39 -29.50 8.87
C SER A 28 19.26 -28.06 9.35
N TYR A 29 20.32 -27.27 9.27
CA TYR A 29 20.30 -25.85 9.61
C TYR A 29 19.31 -25.06 8.75
N PHE A 30 19.38 -25.21 7.41
CA PHE A 30 18.41 -24.53 6.54
C PHE A 30 16.98 -25.02 6.75
N LYS A 31 16.79 -26.33 7.01
CA LYS A 31 15.49 -26.87 7.38
C LYS A 31 14.94 -26.16 8.62
N GLU A 32 15.74 -25.99 9.68
CA GLU A 32 15.32 -25.33 10.92
C GLU A 32 14.93 -23.86 10.69
N LEU A 33 15.69 -23.11 9.89
CA LEU A 33 15.32 -21.75 9.52
C LEU A 33 13.96 -21.69 8.81
N PHE A 34 13.74 -22.57 7.83
CA PHE A 34 12.49 -22.63 7.09
C PHE A 34 11.31 -23.18 7.89
N GLU A 35 11.54 -23.95 8.96
CA GLU A 35 10.48 -24.51 9.80
C GLU A 35 9.56 -23.44 10.38
N THR A 36 10.10 -22.24 10.62
CA THR A 36 9.38 -21.04 11.09
C THR A 36 8.22 -20.61 10.18
N ILE A 37 8.33 -20.84 8.87
CA ILE A 37 7.32 -20.44 7.87
C ILE A 37 6.69 -21.64 7.15
N ALA A 38 7.28 -22.84 7.30
CA ALA A 38 6.89 -24.01 6.52
C ALA A 38 5.43 -24.39 6.74
N ARG A 39 4.95 -24.35 7.99
CA ARG A 39 3.57 -24.73 8.35
C ARG A 39 2.55 -23.85 7.65
N GLU A 40 2.80 -22.55 7.64
CA GLU A 40 1.94 -21.52 7.04
C GLU A 40 1.91 -21.67 5.52
N PHE A 41 3.06 -21.95 4.87
CA PHE A 41 3.09 -22.21 3.43
C PHE A 41 2.42 -23.53 3.03
N TYR A 42 2.53 -24.59 3.82
CA TYR A 42 1.81 -25.85 3.56
C TYR A 42 0.28 -25.67 3.66
N ASN A 43 -0.20 -24.76 4.52
CA ASN A 43 -1.61 -24.45 4.69
C ASN A 43 -1.98 -23.04 4.19
N LEU A 44 -1.27 -22.52 3.19
CA LEU A 44 -1.42 -21.12 2.76
C LEU A 44 -2.87 -20.81 2.37
N ASP A 45 -3.53 -21.75 1.69
CA ASP A 45 -4.93 -21.64 1.28
C ASP A 45 -5.92 -21.49 2.46
N GLY A 46 -5.57 -21.99 3.65
CA GLY A 46 -6.38 -21.91 4.85
C GLY A 46 -6.33 -20.54 5.53
N LEU A 47 -5.30 -19.74 5.27
CA LEU A 47 -5.07 -18.45 5.93
C LEU A 47 -5.99 -17.34 5.39
N SER A 48 -6.27 -16.36 6.23
CA SER A 48 -6.90 -15.09 5.85
C SER A 48 -5.87 -14.15 5.19
N LEU A 49 -6.36 -13.12 4.48
CA LEU A 49 -5.47 -12.12 3.87
C LEU A 49 -4.67 -11.35 4.94
N LEU A 50 -5.24 -11.10 6.12
CA LEU A 50 -4.53 -10.41 7.20
C LEU A 50 -3.40 -11.26 7.78
N GLU A 51 -3.65 -12.56 8.03
CA GLU A 51 -2.59 -13.47 8.48
C GLU A 51 -1.44 -13.58 7.47
N VAL A 52 -1.74 -13.50 6.17
CA VAL A 52 -0.70 -13.53 5.15
C VAL A 52 0.09 -12.21 5.07
N VAL A 53 -0.48 -11.07 5.46
CA VAL A 53 0.30 -9.83 5.62
C VAL A 53 1.42 -10.05 6.66
N ASP A 54 1.10 -10.64 7.81
CA ASP A 54 2.10 -10.94 8.85
C ASP A 54 3.10 -12.01 8.38
N LEU A 55 2.63 -13.00 7.60
CA LEU A 55 3.49 -14.01 7.00
C LEU A 55 4.52 -13.41 6.03
N VAL A 56 4.18 -12.34 5.30
CA VAL A 56 5.13 -11.66 4.39
C VAL A 56 6.32 -11.10 5.16
N GLU A 57 6.09 -10.49 6.33
CA GLU A 57 7.16 -9.97 7.18
C GLU A 57 8.02 -11.11 7.75
N THR A 58 7.37 -12.15 8.28
CA THR A 58 8.07 -13.33 8.82
C THR A 58 8.91 -14.03 7.74
N THR A 59 8.37 -14.12 6.53
CA THR A 59 9.07 -14.72 5.38
C THR A 59 10.26 -13.88 4.95
N ARG A 60 10.16 -12.55 4.98
CA ARG A 60 11.29 -11.65 4.71
C ARG A 60 12.43 -11.93 5.69
N ASP A 61 12.13 -12.03 6.97
CA ASP A 61 13.13 -12.20 8.02
C ASP A 61 13.82 -13.57 7.91
N VAL A 62 13.05 -14.65 7.71
CA VAL A 62 13.62 -16.00 7.46
C VAL A 62 14.53 -16.03 6.23
N VAL A 63 14.13 -15.37 5.14
CA VAL A 63 14.95 -15.32 3.93
C VAL A 63 16.23 -14.50 4.14
N ASP A 64 16.18 -13.42 4.92
CA ASP A 64 17.39 -12.68 5.33
C ASP A 64 18.33 -13.56 6.16
N ASP A 65 17.81 -14.29 7.14
CA ASP A 65 18.57 -15.21 7.98
C ASP A 65 19.25 -16.31 7.16
N VAL A 66 18.52 -16.93 6.23
CA VAL A 66 19.06 -17.94 5.31
C VAL A 66 20.20 -17.37 4.45
N TRP A 67 20.07 -16.12 3.98
CA TRP A 67 21.12 -15.50 3.17
C TRP A 67 22.37 -15.15 3.99
N ARG A 68 22.15 -14.65 5.22
CA ARG A 68 23.20 -14.06 6.06
C ARG A 68 23.89 -15.06 6.98
N GLN A 69 23.39 -16.28 7.12
CA GLN A 69 24.06 -17.29 7.94
C GLN A 69 25.52 -17.49 7.53
N THR A 70 26.38 -17.72 8.52
CA THR A 70 27.83 -17.95 8.34
C THR A 70 28.31 -19.27 8.96
N GLU A 71 27.39 -20.10 9.45
CA GLU A 71 27.70 -21.37 10.12
C GLU A 71 28.06 -22.47 9.12
N HIS A 72 27.49 -22.38 7.92
CA HIS A 72 27.70 -23.34 6.84
C HIS A 72 27.95 -22.64 5.50
N ASP A 73 28.36 -23.42 4.50
CA ASP A 73 28.52 -22.92 3.13
C ASP A 73 27.30 -22.13 2.68
N HIS A 74 27.56 -20.93 2.14
CA HIS A 74 26.53 -19.95 1.80
C HIS A 74 25.41 -20.51 0.92
N TYR A 75 24.22 -19.93 1.06
CA TYR A 75 23.09 -20.26 0.22
C TYR A 75 23.33 -19.74 -1.21
N PRO A 76 23.28 -20.57 -2.28
CA PRO A 76 23.64 -20.10 -3.61
C PRO A 76 22.74 -18.97 -4.13
N GLU A 77 23.34 -17.93 -4.70
CA GLU A 77 22.65 -16.74 -5.22
C GLU A 77 21.52 -17.07 -6.22
N SER A 78 21.79 -17.96 -7.18
CA SER A 78 20.79 -18.39 -8.17
C SER A 78 19.61 -19.13 -7.53
N ARG A 79 19.87 -19.89 -6.46
CA ARG A 79 18.83 -20.60 -5.71
C ARG A 79 18.02 -19.63 -4.84
N MET A 80 18.65 -18.58 -4.30
CA MET A 80 17.96 -17.55 -3.54
C MET A 80 17.04 -16.72 -4.44
N LEU A 81 17.52 -16.33 -5.62
CA LEU A 81 16.70 -15.67 -6.63
C LEU A 81 15.46 -16.51 -6.96
N HIS A 82 15.65 -17.81 -7.20
CA HIS A 82 14.56 -18.75 -7.47
C HIS A 82 13.58 -18.86 -6.29
N LEU A 83 14.09 -18.89 -5.05
CA LEU A 83 13.26 -18.92 -3.84
C LEU A 83 12.39 -17.66 -3.70
N LEU A 84 12.97 -16.48 -3.91
CA LEU A 84 12.22 -15.21 -3.88
C LEU A 84 11.10 -15.20 -4.93
N ASP A 85 11.36 -15.76 -6.12
CA ASP A 85 10.41 -15.83 -7.21
C ASP A 85 9.24 -16.79 -6.92
N ILE A 86 9.51 -18.01 -6.47
CA ILE A 86 8.46 -18.99 -6.15
C ILE A 86 7.62 -18.58 -4.92
N ILE A 87 8.21 -17.85 -3.96
CA ILE A 87 7.47 -17.24 -2.84
C ILE A 87 6.55 -16.15 -3.37
N GLY A 88 7.06 -15.20 -4.16
CA GLY A 88 6.26 -14.12 -4.75
C GLY A 88 5.13 -14.64 -5.62
N GLY A 89 5.39 -15.68 -6.42
CA GLY A 89 4.35 -16.37 -7.21
C GLY A 89 3.30 -17.07 -6.35
N SER A 90 3.68 -17.59 -5.17
CA SER A 90 2.74 -18.23 -4.24
C SER A 90 1.85 -17.22 -3.54
N PHE A 91 2.40 -16.08 -3.10
CA PHE A 91 1.60 -14.96 -2.60
C PHE A 91 0.64 -14.41 -3.65
N GLY A 92 1.11 -14.19 -4.89
CA GLY A 92 0.25 -13.75 -5.99
C GLY A 92 -0.92 -14.70 -6.25
N ARG A 93 -0.65 -16.01 -6.36
CA ARG A 93 -1.69 -17.04 -6.53
C ARG A 93 -2.68 -17.06 -5.36
N PHE A 94 -2.20 -16.95 -4.13
CA PHE A 94 -3.03 -16.90 -2.93
C PHE A 94 -3.97 -15.68 -2.96
N VAL A 95 -3.44 -14.48 -3.23
CA VAL A 95 -4.23 -13.23 -3.31
C VAL A 95 -5.30 -13.35 -4.38
N GLN A 96 -4.94 -13.83 -5.58
CA GLN A 96 -5.89 -14.03 -6.68
C GLN A 96 -7.00 -15.02 -6.32
N LYS A 97 -6.65 -16.13 -5.66
CA LYS A 97 -7.63 -17.14 -5.24
C LYS A 97 -8.57 -16.59 -4.18
N LYS A 98 -8.05 -15.93 -3.13
CA LYS A 98 -8.85 -15.37 -2.03
C LYS A 98 -9.77 -14.25 -2.51
N LEU A 99 -9.24 -13.27 -3.23
CA LEU A 99 -10.05 -12.17 -3.77
C LEU A 99 -11.00 -12.63 -4.87
N GLY A 100 -10.64 -13.68 -5.62
CA GLY A 100 -11.52 -14.28 -6.62
C GLY A 100 -12.75 -15.00 -6.05
N THR A 101 -12.79 -15.25 -4.74
CA THR A 101 -14.00 -15.77 -4.07
C THR A 101 -15.06 -14.70 -3.81
N LEU A 102 -14.68 -13.42 -3.89
CA LEU A 102 -15.55 -12.27 -3.69
C LEU A 102 -16.16 -11.82 -5.02
N ASN A 103 -17.41 -11.35 -4.97
CA ASN A 103 -17.96 -10.60 -6.07
C ASN A 103 -17.59 -9.12 -5.91
N LEU A 104 -16.38 -8.78 -6.39
CA LEU A 104 -15.75 -7.48 -6.15
C LEU A 104 -16.58 -6.27 -6.62
N TRP A 105 -17.51 -6.47 -7.56
CA TRP A 105 -18.36 -5.41 -8.10
C TRP A 105 -19.70 -5.27 -7.38
N GLU A 106 -20.17 -6.30 -6.69
CA GLU A 106 -21.52 -6.37 -6.10
C GLU A 106 -21.52 -6.48 -4.57
N ASP A 107 -20.53 -7.16 -3.99
CA ASP A 107 -20.42 -7.34 -2.54
C ASP A 107 -20.37 -6.00 -1.79
N PRO A 108 -20.70 -5.98 -0.48
CA PRO A 108 -20.64 -4.76 0.31
C PRO A 108 -19.27 -4.07 0.23
N TYR A 109 -19.26 -2.75 0.03
CA TYR A 109 -18.03 -1.99 -0.19
C TYR A 109 -17.02 -2.12 0.95
N TYR A 110 -17.46 -2.14 2.22
CA TYR A 110 -16.55 -2.28 3.35
C TYR A 110 -15.75 -3.60 3.29
N LEU A 111 -16.41 -4.70 2.94
CA LEU A 111 -15.81 -6.03 2.84
C LEU A 111 -14.80 -6.07 1.68
N VAL A 112 -15.21 -5.59 0.50
CA VAL A 112 -14.33 -5.53 -0.68
C VAL A 112 -13.11 -4.65 -0.39
N LYS A 113 -13.30 -3.49 0.22
CA LYS A 113 -12.25 -2.54 0.56
C LYS A 113 -11.22 -3.14 1.51
N GLU A 114 -11.66 -3.80 2.57
CA GLU A 114 -10.77 -4.40 3.57
C GLU A 114 -9.92 -5.52 2.95
N ASN A 115 -10.55 -6.46 2.24
CA ASN A 115 -9.85 -7.55 1.60
C ASN A 115 -8.91 -7.06 0.47
N MET A 116 -9.35 -6.09 -0.35
CA MET A 116 -8.50 -5.49 -1.38
C MET A 116 -7.25 -4.84 -0.79
N LYS A 117 -7.40 -4.06 0.29
CA LYS A 117 -6.27 -3.44 0.97
C LYS A 117 -5.26 -4.46 1.49
N ALA A 118 -5.76 -5.54 2.10
CA ALA A 118 -4.88 -6.61 2.58
C ALA A 118 -4.15 -7.30 1.40
N GLY A 119 -4.86 -7.61 0.32
CA GLY A 119 -4.26 -8.19 -0.90
C GLY A 119 -3.22 -7.29 -1.56
N ILE A 120 -3.49 -5.98 -1.66
CA ILE A 120 -2.52 -4.97 -2.13
C ILE A 120 -1.30 -4.95 -1.22
N SER A 121 -1.50 -4.90 0.10
CA SER A 121 -0.43 -4.88 1.10
C SER A 121 0.52 -6.07 0.96
N ILE A 122 -0.01 -7.29 0.78
CA ILE A 122 0.80 -8.50 0.53
C ILE A 122 1.71 -8.30 -0.70
N CYS A 123 1.14 -7.80 -1.80
CA CYS A 123 1.88 -7.59 -3.04
C CYS A 123 2.99 -6.55 -2.87
N GLU A 124 2.64 -5.39 -2.32
CA GLU A 124 3.56 -4.26 -2.14
C GLU A 124 4.69 -4.59 -1.16
N GLN A 125 4.35 -5.14 0.01
CA GLN A 125 5.33 -5.45 1.05
C GLN A 125 6.35 -6.46 0.56
N TRP A 126 5.94 -7.52 -0.15
CA TRP A 126 6.89 -8.49 -0.69
C TRP A 126 7.78 -7.88 -1.77
N VAL A 127 7.23 -7.06 -2.67
CA VAL A 127 8.02 -6.35 -3.69
C VAL A 127 9.05 -5.42 -3.05
N ILE A 128 8.68 -4.68 -2.00
CA ILE A 128 9.57 -3.81 -1.23
C ILE A 128 10.63 -4.63 -0.49
N ALA A 129 10.25 -5.74 0.12
CA ALA A 129 11.15 -6.64 0.84
C ALA A 129 12.25 -7.20 -0.09
N CYS A 130 11.87 -7.80 -1.22
CA CYS A 130 12.82 -8.30 -2.22
C CYS A 130 13.77 -7.20 -2.70
N SER A 131 13.19 -6.03 -3.00
CA SER A 131 13.90 -4.84 -3.44
C SER A 131 14.94 -4.35 -2.43
N HIS A 132 14.58 -4.35 -1.15
CA HIS A 132 15.42 -3.86 -0.07
C HIS A 132 16.54 -4.86 0.28
N LEU A 133 16.19 -6.15 0.42
CA LEU A 133 17.14 -7.21 0.73
C LEU A 133 18.24 -7.28 -0.33
N THR A 134 17.86 -7.46 -1.59
CA THR A 134 18.82 -7.65 -2.70
C THR A 134 19.52 -6.36 -3.14
N GLY A 135 18.88 -5.20 -3.00
CA GLY A 135 19.41 -3.93 -3.48
C GLY A 135 20.13 -3.07 -2.41
N GLN A 136 20.02 -3.41 -1.13
CA GLN A 136 20.61 -2.62 -0.04
C GLN A 136 21.29 -3.47 1.02
N VAL A 137 20.58 -4.46 1.58
CA VAL A 137 21.07 -5.25 2.72
C VAL A 137 22.20 -6.18 2.28
N TRP A 138 21.92 -7.06 1.32
CA TRP A 138 22.83 -8.12 0.91
C TRP A 138 24.01 -7.64 0.06
N GLN A 139 23.86 -6.52 -0.65
CA GLN A 139 24.99 -5.88 -1.35
C GLN A 139 26.05 -5.32 -0.39
N ARG A 140 25.67 -5.06 0.88
CA ARG A 140 26.57 -4.54 1.92
C ARG A 140 26.99 -5.63 2.90
N TYR A 141 26.50 -6.85 2.74
CA TYR A 141 26.79 -7.96 3.65
C TYR A 141 28.10 -8.65 3.27
N VAL A 142 29.21 -8.18 3.85
CA VAL A 142 30.58 -8.62 3.53
C VAL A 142 30.80 -10.14 3.51
N PRO A 143 30.26 -10.94 4.46
CA PRO A 143 30.48 -12.40 4.44
C PRO A 143 29.92 -13.08 3.18
N HIS A 144 28.80 -12.57 2.64
CA HIS A 144 28.12 -13.15 1.49
C HIS A 144 27.39 -12.08 0.68
N LEU A 145 28.13 -11.47 -0.25
CA LEU A 145 27.65 -10.36 -1.07
C LEU A 145 26.67 -10.81 -2.15
N TRP A 146 25.56 -10.09 -2.29
CA TRP A 146 24.70 -10.17 -3.48
C TRP A 146 25.39 -9.49 -4.66
N LYS A 147 25.63 -10.24 -5.75
CA LYS A 147 26.41 -9.75 -6.90
C LYS A 147 25.52 -9.29 -8.05
N ASN A 148 24.34 -9.88 -8.18
CA ASN A 148 23.38 -9.53 -9.20
C ASN A 148 22.78 -8.14 -8.94
N GLU A 149 22.06 -7.66 -9.94
CA GLU A 149 21.20 -6.49 -9.76
C GLU A 149 20.10 -6.79 -8.73
N LYS A 150 19.51 -5.70 -8.24
CA LYS A 150 18.34 -5.75 -7.37
C LYS A 150 17.24 -6.58 -8.02
N TYR A 151 16.72 -7.57 -7.30
CA TYR A 151 15.57 -8.35 -7.75
C TYR A 151 14.27 -7.59 -7.52
N PHE A 152 13.36 -7.67 -8.50
CA PHE A 152 12.05 -7.03 -8.48
C PHE A 152 10.96 -8.00 -8.96
N PRO A 153 10.03 -8.43 -8.09
CA PRO A 153 8.92 -9.31 -8.46
C PRO A 153 7.87 -8.62 -9.35
N GLU A 154 8.18 -8.44 -10.65
CA GLU A 154 7.38 -7.63 -11.57
C GLU A 154 5.92 -8.10 -11.70
N THR A 155 5.68 -9.41 -11.72
CA THR A 155 4.32 -9.98 -11.80
C THR A 155 3.48 -9.62 -10.59
N LEU A 156 4.08 -9.60 -9.39
CA LEU A 156 3.37 -9.28 -8.15
C LEU A 156 3.09 -7.78 -8.04
N ASP A 157 4.03 -6.92 -8.47
CA ASP A 157 3.83 -5.47 -8.59
C ASP A 157 2.67 -5.13 -9.54
N LYS A 158 2.64 -5.76 -10.72
CA LYS A 158 1.56 -5.57 -11.69
C LYS A 158 0.20 -6.04 -11.17
N LEU A 159 0.17 -7.15 -10.43
CA LEU A 159 -1.03 -7.60 -9.72
C LEU A 159 -1.48 -6.55 -8.69
N GLY A 160 -0.57 -6.08 -7.83
CA GLY A 160 -0.85 -5.05 -6.84
C GLY A 160 -1.49 -3.80 -7.44
N LYS A 161 -0.87 -3.25 -8.50
CA LYS A 161 -1.40 -2.09 -9.24
C LYS A 161 -2.80 -2.34 -9.82
N ARG A 162 -3.05 -3.54 -10.35
CA ARG A 162 -4.39 -3.90 -10.84
C ARG A 162 -5.41 -3.90 -9.71
N LEU A 163 -5.07 -4.41 -8.54
CA LEU A 163 -5.96 -4.41 -7.37
C LEU A 163 -6.22 -2.98 -6.85
N GLU A 164 -5.20 -2.11 -6.88
CA GLU A 164 -5.36 -0.69 -6.57
C GLU A 164 -6.36 -0.01 -7.52
N GLU A 165 -6.28 -0.26 -8.83
CA GLU A 165 -7.23 0.25 -9.81
C GLU A 165 -8.66 -0.23 -9.51
N VAL A 166 -8.85 -1.52 -9.24
CA VAL A 166 -10.16 -2.09 -8.85
C VAL A 166 -10.71 -1.40 -7.61
N LEU A 167 -9.87 -1.23 -6.58
CA LEU A 167 -10.25 -0.54 -5.35
C LEU A 167 -10.61 0.92 -5.61
N ALA A 168 -9.87 1.63 -6.48
CA ALA A 168 -10.14 3.00 -6.85
C ALA A 168 -11.50 3.13 -7.56
N LEU A 169 -11.78 2.27 -8.54
CA LEU A 169 -13.08 2.22 -9.24
C LEU A 169 -14.24 2.01 -8.26
N ARG A 170 -14.10 1.04 -7.35
CA ARG A 170 -15.10 0.77 -6.29
C ARG A 170 -15.28 1.95 -5.34
N THR A 171 -14.18 2.57 -4.92
CA THR A 171 -14.19 3.73 -4.03
C THR A 171 -14.92 4.91 -4.67
N ILE A 172 -14.69 5.16 -5.97
CA ILE A 172 -15.35 6.23 -6.70
C ILE A 172 -16.86 5.99 -6.75
N ARG A 173 -17.34 4.80 -7.13
CA ARG A 173 -18.78 4.48 -7.12
C ARG A 173 -19.41 4.76 -5.75
N GLU A 174 -18.77 4.31 -4.68
CA GLU A 174 -19.27 4.52 -3.31
C GLU A 174 -19.38 6.01 -2.97
N LYS A 175 -18.36 6.81 -3.33
CA LYS A 175 -18.39 8.26 -3.12
C LYS A 175 -19.47 8.93 -3.96
N LEU A 176 -19.63 8.55 -5.23
CA LEU A 176 -20.69 9.09 -6.08
C LEU A 176 -22.08 8.79 -5.52
N LEU A 177 -22.31 7.57 -5.00
CA LEU A 177 -23.56 7.20 -4.32
C LEU A 177 -23.82 8.06 -3.08
N TYR A 178 -22.82 8.26 -2.22
CA TYR A 178 -22.95 9.10 -1.03
C TYR A 178 -23.39 10.55 -1.34
N PHE A 179 -22.97 11.10 -2.48
CA PHE A 179 -23.30 12.47 -2.91
C PHE A 179 -24.56 12.59 -3.78
N SER A 180 -25.15 11.47 -4.20
CA SER A 180 -26.37 11.44 -4.99
C SER A 180 -27.60 11.31 -4.07
N PRO A 181 -28.54 12.26 -4.07
CA PRO A 181 -29.78 12.11 -3.31
C PRO A 181 -30.61 10.92 -3.86
N ALA A 182 -31.35 10.26 -2.96
CA ALA A 182 -32.04 8.99 -3.19
C ALA A 182 -33.14 9.02 -4.27
N SER A 183 -33.49 10.19 -4.83
CA SER A 183 -34.63 10.39 -5.72
C SER A 183 -34.28 10.66 -7.19
N ASP A 184 -33.01 10.59 -7.60
CA ASP A 184 -32.59 10.83 -8.99
C ASP A 184 -32.62 9.52 -9.82
N GLU A 185 -33.19 9.57 -11.04
CA GLU A 185 -33.06 8.53 -12.09
C GLU A 185 -31.60 8.11 -12.37
N LYS A 186 -30.64 8.91 -11.90
CA LYS A 186 -29.19 8.74 -12.02
C LYS A 186 -28.62 7.63 -11.15
N ILE A 187 -29.37 7.16 -10.13
CA ILE A 187 -29.03 5.92 -9.41
C ILE A 187 -28.95 4.75 -10.39
N ILE A 188 -29.82 4.73 -11.41
CA ILE A 188 -29.83 3.67 -12.43
C ILE A 188 -28.50 3.64 -13.21
N CYS A 189 -27.92 4.80 -13.56
CA CYS A 189 -26.61 4.87 -14.20
C CYS A 189 -25.49 4.28 -13.31
N LEU A 190 -25.53 4.58 -12.01
CA LEU A 190 -24.56 4.06 -11.04
C LEU A 190 -24.76 2.57 -10.71
N THR A 191 -25.94 2.00 -10.95
CA THR A 191 -26.17 0.55 -10.80
C THR A 191 -25.49 -0.27 -11.89
N ARG A 192 -25.33 0.29 -13.10
CA ARG A 192 -24.73 -0.37 -14.27
C ARG A 192 -23.30 0.05 -14.56
N VAL A 193 -22.71 0.83 -13.67
CA VAL A 193 -21.39 1.45 -13.88
C VAL A 193 -20.29 0.40 -14.13
N PHE A 194 -20.43 -0.81 -13.59
CA PHE A 194 -19.46 -1.90 -13.76
C PHE A 194 -19.75 -2.85 -14.93
N GLU A 195 -20.83 -2.64 -15.69
CA GLU A 195 -21.13 -3.45 -16.89
C GLU A 195 -19.96 -3.53 -17.90
N PRO A 196 -19.14 -2.48 -18.13
CA PRO A 196 -17.97 -2.58 -19.02
C PRO A 196 -16.94 -3.65 -18.61
N PHE A 197 -16.92 -4.06 -17.34
CA PHE A 197 -16.02 -5.09 -16.84
C PHE A 197 -16.61 -6.50 -16.92
N THR A 198 -17.81 -6.67 -17.47
CA THR A 198 -18.45 -7.98 -17.63
C THR A 198 -17.57 -8.90 -18.48
N GLY A 199 -17.28 -10.09 -17.97
CA GLY A 199 -16.40 -11.07 -18.63
C GLY A 199 -14.91 -10.82 -18.41
N LEU A 200 -14.51 -9.74 -17.75
CA LEU A 200 -13.13 -9.51 -17.30
C LEU A 200 -12.98 -9.96 -15.85
N ASN A 201 -11.91 -10.71 -15.57
CA ASN A 201 -11.58 -11.07 -14.20
C ASN A 201 -10.69 -9.97 -13.58
N PRO A 202 -11.17 -9.22 -12.57
CA PRO A 202 -10.44 -8.10 -11.97
C PRO A 202 -9.17 -8.52 -11.22
N VAL A 203 -9.07 -9.77 -10.75
CA VAL A 203 -7.91 -10.26 -9.99
C VAL A 203 -6.89 -10.97 -10.88
N GLN A 204 -7.24 -11.31 -12.12
CA GLN A 204 -6.32 -11.93 -13.06
C GLN A 204 -5.65 -10.87 -13.92
N TYR A 205 -4.47 -10.42 -13.48
CA TYR A 205 -3.61 -9.60 -14.32
C TYR A 205 -2.91 -10.48 -15.37
N ASN A 206 -3.06 -10.09 -16.63
CA ASN A 206 -2.30 -10.65 -17.74
C ASN A 206 -1.99 -9.55 -18.76
N PRO A 207 -0.72 -9.32 -19.13
CA PRO A 207 -0.33 -8.31 -20.12
C PRO A 207 -1.11 -8.38 -21.45
N TYR A 208 -1.49 -9.58 -21.89
CA TYR A 208 -2.26 -9.77 -23.13
C TYR A 208 -3.72 -9.28 -23.03
N THR A 209 -4.27 -9.21 -21.82
CA THR A 209 -5.64 -8.74 -21.55
C THR A 209 -5.69 -7.28 -21.07
N GLU A 210 -4.52 -6.66 -20.83
CA GLU A 210 -4.40 -5.27 -20.39
C GLU A 210 -5.13 -4.27 -21.29
N PRO A 211 -5.10 -4.38 -22.64
CA PRO A 211 -5.83 -3.45 -23.50
C PRO A 211 -7.35 -3.52 -23.31
N LEU A 212 -7.90 -4.71 -23.09
CA LEU A 212 -9.34 -4.91 -22.84
C LEU A 212 -9.74 -4.26 -21.51
N TRP A 213 -8.91 -4.42 -20.48
CA TRP A 213 -9.12 -3.75 -19.20
C TRP A 213 -9.11 -2.24 -19.32
N LYS A 214 -8.11 -1.66 -20.00
CA LYS A 214 -8.03 -0.21 -20.22
C LYS A 214 -9.23 0.32 -21.00
N ALA A 215 -9.74 -0.44 -21.98
CA ALA A 215 -10.95 -0.08 -22.69
C ALA A 215 -12.18 -0.08 -21.77
N ALA A 216 -12.33 -1.09 -20.90
CA ALA A 216 -13.40 -1.16 -19.91
C ALA A 216 -13.33 0.01 -18.91
N VAL A 217 -12.12 0.34 -18.41
CA VAL A 217 -11.91 1.53 -17.56
C VAL A 217 -12.31 2.81 -18.31
N SER A 218 -11.91 2.97 -19.57
CA SER A 218 -12.31 4.15 -20.36
C SER A 218 -13.84 4.26 -20.55
N GLN A 219 -14.54 3.14 -20.70
CA GLN A 219 -16.00 3.12 -20.78
C GLN A 219 -16.64 3.46 -19.43
N TYR A 220 -16.15 2.88 -18.32
CA TYR A 220 -16.55 3.22 -16.96
C TYR A 220 -16.45 4.73 -16.72
N GLU A 221 -15.31 5.33 -17.07
CA GLU A 221 -15.03 6.76 -16.95
C GLU A 221 -16.06 7.63 -17.71
N LYS A 222 -16.41 7.23 -18.94
CA LYS A 222 -17.44 7.91 -19.74
C LYS A 222 -18.83 7.83 -19.09
N ILE A 223 -19.18 6.70 -18.48
CA ILE A 223 -20.47 6.49 -17.82
C ILE A 223 -20.60 7.37 -16.58
N ILE A 224 -19.55 7.50 -15.76
CA ILE A 224 -19.61 8.29 -14.52
C ILE A 224 -19.48 9.80 -14.73
N MET A 225 -18.85 10.24 -15.83
CA MET A 225 -18.55 11.66 -16.09
C MET A 225 -19.74 12.62 -15.89
N PRO A 226 -20.98 12.35 -16.36
CA PRO A 226 -22.10 13.26 -16.16
C PRO A 226 -22.51 13.40 -14.68
N VAL A 227 -22.40 12.32 -13.91
CA VAL A 227 -22.67 12.31 -12.47
C VAL A 227 -21.57 13.07 -11.73
N GLU A 228 -20.32 12.84 -12.14
CA GLU A 228 -19.15 13.53 -11.60
C GLU A 228 -19.23 15.05 -11.78
N GLN A 229 -19.61 15.54 -12.97
CA GLN A 229 -19.81 16.98 -13.22
C GLN A 229 -20.87 17.60 -12.29
N LYS A 230 -21.99 16.91 -12.08
CA LYS A 230 -23.04 17.40 -11.17
C LYS A 230 -22.55 17.47 -9.73
N ILE A 231 -21.79 16.46 -9.29
CA ILE A 231 -21.21 16.43 -7.93
C ILE A 231 -20.14 17.51 -7.78
N ALA A 232 -19.33 17.76 -8.82
CA ALA A 232 -18.35 18.84 -8.83
C ALA A 232 -19.01 20.19 -8.55
N GLY A 233 -20.11 20.52 -9.23
CA GLY A 233 -20.86 21.76 -8.98
C GLY A 233 -21.44 21.85 -7.56
N LYS A 234 -21.96 20.75 -7.01
CA LYS A 234 -22.42 20.72 -5.60
C LYS A 234 -21.29 20.93 -4.61
N LEU A 235 -20.17 20.24 -4.84
CA LEU A 235 -18.99 20.34 -3.99
C LEU A 235 -18.40 21.74 -4.04
N LYS A 236 -18.42 22.38 -5.22
CA LYS A 236 -18.04 23.78 -5.40
C LYS A 236 -18.86 24.71 -4.52
N ASN A 237 -20.19 24.64 -4.64
CA ASN A 237 -21.09 25.45 -3.82
C ASN A 237 -20.85 25.25 -2.32
N TYR A 238 -20.75 23.99 -1.87
CA TYR A 238 -20.45 23.66 -0.48
C TYR A 238 -19.11 24.23 -0.01
N ILE A 239 -18.07 24.17 -0.84
CA ILE A 239 -16.75 24.72 -0.51
C ILE A 239 -16.79 26.25 -0.45
N SER A 240 -17.48 26.90 -1.37
CA SER A 240 -17.64 28.36 -1.36
C SER A 240 -18.34 28.86 -0.10
N GLU A 241 -19.25 28.09 0.50
CA GLU A 241 -19.92 28.45 1.76
C GLU A 241 -19.00 28.41 2.99
N ILE A 242 -17.93 27.61 2.96
CA ILE A 242 -16.99 27.43 4.08
C ILE A 242 -15.61 28.06 3.85
N GLN A 243 -15.44 28.79 2.74
CA GLN A 243 -14.14 29.31 2.30
C GLN A 243 -13.49 30.30 3.27
N ASP A 244 -14.28 30.92 4.15
CA ASP A 244 -13.81 31.90 5.15
C ASP A 244 -13.08 31.24 6.32
N SER A 245 -13.23 29.93 6.52
CA SER A 245 -12.54 29.17 7.56
C SER A 245 -11.47 28.26 6.95
N PRO A 246 -10.16 28.59 7.07
CA PRO A 246 -9.07 27.78 6.50
C PRO A 246 -9.07 26.33 6.98
N GLN A 247 -9.41 26.11 8.25
CA GLN A 247 -9.48 24.76 8.82
C GLN A 247 -10.64 23.95 8.23
N GLN A 248 -11.83 24.53 8.11
CA GLN A 248 -12.98 23.84 7.51
C GLN A 248 -12.75 23.57 6.03
N LEU A 249 -12.16 24.53 5.31
CA LEU A 249 -11.77 24.38 3.91
C LEU A 249 -10.81 23.19 3.74
N LEU A 250 -9.72 23.15 4.51
CA LEU A 250 -8.77 22.02 4.48
C LEU A 250 -9.46 20.69 4.80
N GLN A 251 -10.30 20.66 5.84
CA GLN A 251 -11.03 19.45 6.23
C GLN A 251 -11.98 18.96 5.13
N ALA A 252 -12.66 19.86 4.41
CA ALA A 252 -13.51 19.48 3.28
C ALA A 252 -12.70 18.84 2.14
N PHE A 253 -11.57 19.45 1.76
CA PHE A 253 -10.67 18.90 0.75
C PHE A 253 -10.09 17.53 1.15
N LEU A 254 -9.71 17.35 2.43
CA LEU A 254 -9.23 16.07 2.94
C LEU A 254 -10.34 15.00 2.97
N LYS A 255 -11.54 15.36 3.43
CA LYS A 255 -12.70 14.46 3.51
C LYS A 255 -13.11 13.93 2.13
N TYR A 256 -13.02 14.77 1.10
CA TYR A 256 -13.44 14.46 -0.27
C TYR A 256 -12.28 14.29 -1.24
N LYS A 257 -11.07 14.01 -0.74
CA LYS A 257 -9.84 13.92 -1.53
C LYS A 257 -9.94 13.01 -2.76
N GLU A 258 -10.65 11.89 -2.64
CA GLU A 258 -10.82 10.93 -3.75
C GLU A 258 -11.64 11.51 -4.90
N LEU A 259 -12.61 12.38 -4.61
CA LEU A 259 -13.37 13.10 -5.64
C LEU A 259 -12.58 14.29 -6.19
N VAL A 260 -11.92 15.06 -5.32
CA VAL A 260 -11.14 16.23 -5.75
C VAL A 260 -9.99 15.86 -6.68
N LYS A 261 -9.38 14.68 -6.50
CA LYS A 261 -8.31 14.18 -7.39
C LYS A 261 -8.80 13.86 -8.80
N ARG A 262 -10.11 13.73 -9.00
CA ARG A 262 -10.67 13.37 -10.29
C ARG A 262 -10.53 14.52 -11.29
N PRO A 263 -10.17 14.27 -12.56
CA PRO A 263 -9.88 15.34 -13.51
C PRO A 263 -11.02 16.35 -13.68
N THR A 264 -12.27 15.89 -13.72
CA THR A 264 -13.42 16.77 -13.93
C THR A 264 -13.71 17.63 -12.70
N VAL A 265 -13.72 17.04 -11.51
CA VAL A 265 -13.89 17.78 -10.24
C VAL A 265 -12.72 18.75 -10.00
N SER A 266 -11.48 18.28 -10.21
CA SER A 266 -10.25 19.06 -10.04
C SER A 266 -10.23 20.33 -10.89
N LYS A 267 -10.74 20.23 -12.13
CA LYS A 267 -10.87 21.37 -13.04
C LYS A 267 -11.96 22.34 -12.61
N GLU A 268 -13.10 21.82 -12.16
CA GLU A 268 -14.23 22.64 -11.73
C GLU A 268 -13.94 23.45 -10.44
N LEU A 269 -13.13 22.85 -9.55
CA LEU A 269 -12.70 23.42 -8.26
C LEU A 269 -11.38 24.19 -8.33
N MET A 270 -10.95 24.64 -9.52
CA MET A 270 -9.63 25.29 -9.69
C MET A 270 -9.47 26.50 -8.76
N LEU A 271 -10.45 27.40 -8.71
CA LEU A 271 -10.39 28.63 -7.90
C LEU A 271 -10.40 28.33 -6.40
N GLU A 272 -11.17 27.34 -5.97
CA GLU A 272 -11.25 26.91 -4.58
C GLU A 272 -9.93 26.27 -4.13
N ARG A 273 -9.25 25.54 -5.02
CA ARG A 273 -7.92 24.98 -4.78
C ARG A 273 -6.85 26.06 -4.66
N GLU A 274 -6.89 27.07 -5.53
CA GLU A 274 -6.00 28.24 -5.43
C GLU A 274 -6.23 29.02 -4.14
N THR A 275 -7.50 29.17 -3.74
CA THR A 275 -7.87 29.81 -2.47
C THR A 275 -7.32 29.04 -1.28
N LEU A 276 -7.50 27.71 -1.24
CA LEU A 276 -6.91 26.87 -0.19
C LEU A 276 -5.38 27.01 -0.17
N LEU A 277 -4.73 26.96 -1.33
CA LEU A 277 -3.27 27.09 -1.41
C LEU A 277 -2.79 28.43 -0.86
N ALA A 278 -3.44 29.54 -1.22
CA ALA A 278 -3.10 30.86 -0.69
C ALA A 278 -3.24 30.91 0.85
N ARG A 279 -4.33 30.37 1.40
CA ARG A 279 -4.55 30.29 2.86
C ARG A 279 -3.52 29.43 3.58
N LEU A 280 -3.11 28.31 2.98
CA LEU A 280 -2.06 27.44 3.53
C LEU A 280 -0.70 28.14 3.50
N MET A 281 -0.38 28.85 2.40
CA MET A 281 0.84 29.65 2.32
C MET A 281 0.89 30.75 3.37
N ASP A 282 -0.22 31.44 3.62
CA ASP A 282 -0.29 32.46 4.66
C ASP A 282 -0.17 31.84 6.06
N SER A 283 -0.80 30.68 6.30
CA SER A 283 -0.64 29.95 7.57
C SER A 283 0.82 29.55 7.84
N VAL A 284 1.55 29.08 6.80
CA VAL A 284 2.98 28.76 6.91
C VAL A 284 3.83 30.00 7.18
N LYS A 285 3.51 31.14 6.56
CA LYS A 285 4.18 32.43 6.87
C LYS A 285 3.94 32.83 8.32
N ASP A 286 2.72 32.69 8.81
CA ASP A 286 2.38 33.02 10.21
C ASP A 286 3.13 32.11 11.18
N PHE A 287 3.22 30.81 10.92
CA PHE A 287 4.01 29.88 11.75
C PHE A 287 5.49 30.22 11.73
N ARG A 288 6.03 30.60 10.57
CA ARG A 288 7.42 31.02 10.45
C ARG A 288 7.69 32.31 11.23
N LEU A 289 6.81 33.29 11.12
CA LEU A 289 6.93 34.56 11.86
C LEU A 289 6.81 34.35 13.37
N ASP A 290 5.87 33.51 13.81
CA ASP A 290 5.73 33.12 15.22
C ASP A 290 7.00 32.44 15.74
N PHE A 291 7.57 31.52 14.94
CA PHE A 291 8.83 30.87 15.26
C PHE A 291 10.00 31.88 15.35
N GLU A 292 10.18 32.74 14.35
CA GLU A 292 11.25 33.73 14.32
C GLU A 292 11.17 34.71 15.51
N ASN A 293 9.96 35.12 15.88
CA ASN A 293 9.73 36.03 17.01
C ASN A 293 9.95 35.38 18.38
N ARG A 294 9.71 34.07 18.51
CA ARG A 294 9.71 33.37 19.81
C ARG A 294 10.92 32.48 20.07
N CYS A 295 11.64 32.04 19.04
CA CYS A 295 12.64 30.98 19.18
C CYS A 295 13.85 31.33 20.07
N ARG A 296 14.05 32.61 20.38
CA ARG A 296 15.15 33.10 21.23
C ARG A 296 14.71 33.55 22.63
N GLY A 297 13.42 33.57 22.89
CA GLY A 297 12.90 34.00 24.20
C GLY A 297 12.76 32.85 25.19
N ILE A 298 12.50 33.21 26.44
CA ILE A 298 12.33 32.27 27.54
C ILE A 298 10.89 31.74 27.52
N PRO A 299 10.65 30.41 27.62
CA PRO A 299 9.30 29.87 27.66
C PRO A 299 8.37 30.54 28.67
N GLY A 300 7.23 31.03 28.18
CA GLY A 300 6.22 31.73 29.00
C GLY A 300 6.31 33.26 28.96
N ASP A 301 7.43 33.82 28.49
CA ASP A 301 7.55 35.25 28.25
C ASP A 301 6.88 35.66 26.93
N ALA A 302 6.56 36.95 26.80
CA ALA A 302 5.92 37.50 25.61
C ALA A 302 6.74 37.29 24.32
N SER A 303 8.07 37.24 24.44
CA SER A 303 9.02 36.99 23.35
C SER A 303 9.48 35.53 23.24
N GLY A 304 8.92 34.62 24.05
CA GLY A 304 9.34 33.23 24.12
C GLY A 304 8.28 32.22 23.69
N PRO A 305 8.68 30.94 23.58
CA PRO A 305 7.77 29.85 23.25
C PRO A 305 6.63 29.73 24.27
N LEU A 306 5.49 29.19 23.84
CA LEU A 306 4.39 28.89 24.78
C LEU A 306 4.87 27.88 25.83
N SER A 307 4.60 28.15 27.11
CA SER A 307 5.03 27.30 28.22
C SER A 307 4.01 26.20 28.52
N GLY A 308 4.47 24.94 28.51
CA GLY A 308 3.72 23.79 28.96
C GLY A 308 3.80 23.61 30.48
N LYS A 309 2.81 22.93 31.07
CA LYS A 309 2.78 22.69 32.52
C LYS A 309 3.93 21.77 32.93
N ASN A 310 4.73 22.20 33.91
CA ASN A 310 5.83 21.43 34.52
C ASN A 310 6.90 20.95 33.53
N LEU A 311 7.14 21.66 32.44
CA LEU A 311 8.21 21.34 31.50
C LEU A 311 9.46 22.16 31.82
N SER A 312 10.64 21.54 31.75
CA SER A 312 11.89 22.29 31.70
C SER A 312 12.00 23.04 30.37
N GLU A 313 12.81 24.10 30.33
CA GLU A 313 12.97 24.93 29.13
C GLU A 313 13.32 24.11 27.87
N VAL A 314 14.27 23.19 27.98
CA VAL A 314 14.69 22.32 26.86
C VAL A 314 13.53 21.46 26.37
N VAL A 315 12.78 20.83 27.29
CA VAL A 315 11.64 19.98 26.92
C VAL A 315 10.53 20.83 26.30
N ASN A 316 10.27 22.02 26.84
CA ASN A 316 9.27 22.93 26.31
C ASN A 316 9.59 23.36 24.87
N ASN A 317 10.85 23.71 24.60
CA ASN A 317 11.30 24.11 23.28
C ASN A 317 11.16 22.97 22.26
N ILE A 318 11.52 21.75 22.64
CA ILE A 318 11.34 20.56 21.78
C ILE A 318 9.86 20.33 21.49
N VAL A 319 8.99 20.40 22.50
CA VAL A 319 7.54 20.19 22.33
C VAL A 319 6.93 21.26 21.44
N TRP A 320 7.30 22.54 21.64
CA TRP A 320 6.80 23.64 20.83
C TRP A 320 7.23 23.53 19.36
N VAL A 321 8.51 23.21 19.09
CA VAL A 321 9.00 22.99 17.72
C VAL A 321 8.30 21.79 17.08
N ARG A 322 8.16 20.66 17.79
CA ARG A 322 7.43 19.49 17.28
C ARG A 322 5.96 19.82 16.95
N GLN A 323 5.32 20.68 17.74
CA GLN A 323 3.96 21.12 17.46
C GLN A 323 3.87 22.00 16.21
N LEU A 324 4.89 22.82 15.94
CA LEU A 324 4.98 23.58 14.70
C LEU A 324 5.25 22.67 13.49
N GLU A 325 6.12 21.66 13.63
CA GLU A 325 6.40 20.67 12.57
C GLU A 325 5.18 19.80 12.22
N MET A 326 4.29 19.53 13.17
CA MET A 326 3.06 18.76 12.94
C MET A 326 1.94 19.54 12.25
N LYS A 327 1.98 20.87 12.29
CA LYS A 327 0.99 21.75 11.64
C LYS A 327 1.35 21.96 10.18
#